data_AF-A0A4V2QXR9-F1
#
_entry.id   AF-A0A4V2QXR9-F1
#
_cell.length_a   1.000
_cell.length_b   1.000
_cell.length_c   1.000
_cell.angle_alpha   90.00
_cell.angle_beta   90.00
_cell.angle_gamma   90.00
#
_symmetry.space_group_name_H-M   'P 1'
#
loop_
_entity.id
_entity.type
_entity.pdbx_description
1 polymer ?
#
loop_
_entity_poly.entity_id
_entity_poly.type
_entity_poly.pdbx_seq_one_letter_code
_entity_poly.pdbx_strand_id
1 'polypeptide(L)'
;MVAAGISRYAGLLEYGNNGRLAEDNLHLFTDALATGRNYDDPEGFTNAHFHHAEELRSEFENAGLADIAVVGVEGPAAPTLDNATLAEVSRLLPPAILLARLLETDALKMSACLHFLAFGRVP
;
A
#
# COMPACT_ATOMS: atom_id res chain seq x y z
N MET A 1 -17.16 -10.66 1.73
CA MET A 1 -15.85 -10.87 1.10
C MET A 1 -14.90 -9.79 1.59
N VAL A 2 -13.64 -10.16 1.78
CA VAL A 2 -12.57 -9.24 2.16
C VAL A 2 -11.36 -9.57 1.30
N ALA A 3 -10.64 -8.55 0.83
CA ALA A 3 -9.40 -8.72 0.08
C ALA A 3 -8.39 -7.66 0.50
N ALA A 4 -7.13 -8.05 0.59
CA ALA A 4 -6.01 -7.15 0.77
C ALA A 4 -5.37 -6.84 -0.58
N GLY A 5 -4.94 -5.59 -0.77
CA GLY A 5 -4.17 -5.15 -1.93
C GLY A 5 -2.89 -4.44 -1.49
N ILE A 6 -1.86 -4.54 -2.32
CA ILE A 6 -0.61 -3.77 -2.14
C ILE A 6 -0.74 -2.51 -2.98
N SER A 7 -0.34 -1.37 -2.43
CA SER A 7 -0.36 -0.09 -3.14
C SER A 7 0.69 -0.06 -4.23
N ARG A 8 0.34 0.48 -5.41
CA ARG A 8 1.30 0.78 -6.48
C ARG A 8 2.43 1.71 -6.03
N TYR A 9 2.20 2.49 -4.99
CA TYR A 9 3.20 3.40 -4.42
C TYR A 9 4.11 2.72 -3.39
N ALA A 10 3.80 1.51 -2.93
CA ALA A 10 4.44 0.90 -1.77
C ALA A 10 5.96 0.78 -1.93
N GLY A 11 6.41 0.25 -3.07
CA GLY A 11 7.85 0.12 -3.35
C GLY A 11 8.59 1.46 -3.39
N LEU A 12 8.01 2.48 -4.04
CA LEU A 12 8.61 3.83 -4.10
C LEU A 12 8.70 4.47 -2.71
N LEU A 13 7.64 4.35 -1.91
CA LEU A 13 7.59 4.92 -0.56
C LEU A 13 8.60 4.22 0.35
N GLU A 14 8.72 2.90 0.25
CA GLU A 14 9.66 2.10 1.03
C GLU A 14 11.12 2.41 0.65
N TYR A 15 11.46 2.26 -0.64
CA TYR A 15 12.84 2.46 -1.12
C TYR A 15 13.29 3.92 -1.02
N GLY A 16 12.35 4.86 -1.22
CA GLY A 16 12.62 6.28 -1.02
C GLY A 16 12.90 6.62 0.45
N ASN A 17 12.20 5.98 1.38
CA ASN A 17 12.36 6.22 2.80
C ASN A 17 13.62 5.57 3.38
N ASN A 18 14.02 4.39 2.90
CA ASN A 18 15.20 3.67 3.39
C ASN A 18 16.51 4.00 2.64
N GLY A 19 16.44 4.91 1.66
CA GLY A 19 17.60 5.37 0.90
C GLY A 19 18.10 4.38 -0.16
N ARG A 20 17.32 3.35 -0.50
CA ARG A 20 17.68 2.36 -1.54
C ARG A 20 17.13 2.70 -2.92
N LEU A 21 16.28 3.71 -3.07
CA LEU A 21 15.81 4.15 -4.38
C LEU A 21 16.95 4.81 -5.16
N ALA A 22 17.27 4.27 -6.34
CA ALA A 22 18.36 4.73 -7.18
C ALA A 22 17.99 4.62 -8.67
N GLU A 23 18.73 5.30 -9.54
CA GLU A 23 18.43 5.31 -10.99
C GLU A 23 18.48 3.92 -11.63
N ASP A 24 19.34 3.03 -11.11
CA ASP A 24 19.52 1.66 -11.59
C ASP A 24 18.31 0.76 -11.30
N ASN A 25 17.62 0.97 -10.18
CA ASN A 25 16.44 0.19 -9.78
C ASN A 25 15.09 0.90 -10.01
N LEU A 26 15.09 2.16 -10.43
CA LEU A 26 13.88 2.97 -10.61
C LEU A 26 12.83 2.29 -11.50
N HIS A 27 13.26 1.61 -12.56
CA HIS A 27 12.39 0.93 -13.53
C HIS A 27 11.45 -0.09 -12.88
N LEU A 28 11.91 -0.80 -11.85
CA LEU A 28 11.11 -1.79 -11.11
C LEU A 28 9.86 -1.15 -10.49
N PHE A 29 10.01 0.09 -10.00
CA PHE A 29 8.93 0.80 -9.33
C PHE A 29 8.07 1.61 -10.28
N THR A 30 8.64 2.19 -11.33
CA THR A 30 7.86 2.97 -12.31
C THR A 30 6.92 2.09 -13.14
N ASP A 31 7.32 0.85 -13.43
CA ASP A 31 6.46 -0.11 -14.14
C ASP A 31 5.27 -0.54 -13.29
N ALA A 32 5.52 -0.88 -12.01
CA ALA A 32 4.46 -1.19 -11.05
C ALA A 32 3.55 0.02 -10.80
N LEU A 33 4.11 1.24 -10.74
CA LEU A 33 3.34 2.47 -10.61
C LEU A 33 2.40 2.69 -11.81
N ALA A 34 2.92 2.51 -13.03
CA ALA A 34 2.16 2.78 -14.26
C ALA A 34 1.12 1.69 -14.57
N THR A 35 1.45 0.42 -14.30
CA THR A 35 0.67 -0.74 -14.78
C THR A 35 0.05 -1.58 -13.68
N GLY A 36 0.46 -1.38 -12.43
CA GLY A 36 0.15 -2.27 -11.31
C GLY A 36 0.90 -3.58 -11.34
N ARG A 37 1.65 -3.90 -12.39
CA ARG A 37 2.27 -5.21 -12.49
C ARG A 37 3.65 -5.22 -11.84
N ASN A 38 3.80 -6.07 -10.83
CA ASN A 38 5.09 -6.46 -10.30
C ASN A 38 5.48 -7.80 -10.91
N TYR A 39 6.62 -7.84 -11.60
CA TYR A 39 7.18 -9.09 -12.12
C TYR A 39 8.07 -9.75 -11.06
N ASP A 40 8.35 -11.05 -11.21
CA ASP A 40 9.26 -11.76 -10.30
C ASP A 40 10.57 -10.97 -10.15
N ASP A 41 10.80 -10.51 -8.92
CA ASP A 41 11.98 -9.77 -8.54
C ASP A 41 13.12 -10.77 -8.28
N PRO A 42 14.33 -10.55 -8.81
CA PRO A 42 15.53 -11.25 -8.36
C PRO A 42 15.73 -11.31 -6.84
N GLU A 43 15.23 -10.34 -6.07
CA GLU A 43 15.25 -10.31 -4.60
C GLU A 43 14.14 -11.17 -3.94
N GLY A 44 13.31 -11.87 -4.72
CA GLY A 44 12.45 -12.96 -4.26
C GLY A 44 10.97 -12.59 -4.02
N PHE A 45 10.53 -11.41 -4.44
CA PHE A 45 9.09 -11.07 -4.39
C PHE A 45 8.34 -11.63 -5.60
N THR A 46 7.18 -12.23 -5.35
CA THR A 46 6.37 -12.92 -6.35
C THR A 46 5.80 -11.95 -7.39
N ASN A 47 5.53 -12.48 -8.59
CA ASN A 47 4.62 -11.84 -9.54
C ASN A 47 3.26 -11.52 -8.88
N ALA A 48 2.84 -10.26 -8.94
CA ALA A 48 1.64 -9.74 -8.28
C ALA A 48 1.04 -8.55 -9.05
N HIS A 49 -0.22 -8.24 -8.77
CA HIS A 49 -0.86 -7.00 -9.20
C HIS A 49 -1.07 -6.07 -7.99
N PHE A 50 -0.49 -4.89 -8.07
CA PHE A 50 -0.62 -3.80 -7.12
C PHE A 50 -1.68 -2.83 -7.60
N HIS A 51 -2.39 -2.24 -6.65
CA HIS A 51 -3.60 -1.48 -6.90
C HIS A 51 -3.42 0.00 -6.55
N HIS A 52 -4.20 0.83 -7.22
CA HIS A 52 -4.80 2.00 -6.58
C HIS A 52 -6.06 1.57 -5.81
N ALA A 53 -6.42 2.29 -4.75
CA ALA A 53 -7.59 1.94 -3.94
C ALA A 53 -8.90 1.82 -4.78
N GLU A 54 -9.05 2.68 -5.79
CA GLU A 54 -10.21 2.67 -6.69
C GLU A 54 -10.26 1.44 -7.61
N GLU A 55 -9.10 0.91 -8.02
CA GLU A 55 -9.05 -0.30 -8.84
C GLU A 55 -9.52 -1.50 -8.02
N LEU A 56 -9.10 -1.61 -6.76
CA LEU A 56 -9.56 -2.68 -5.86
C LEU A 56 -11.07 -2.56 -5.55
N ARG A 57 -11.59 -1.34 -5.38
CA ARG A 57 -13.04 -1.09 -5.28
C ARG A 57 -13.76 -1.57 -6.54
N SER A 58 -13.26 -1.18 -7.72
CA SER A 58 -13.86 -1.51 -9.01
C SER A 58 -13.93 -3.03 -9.22
N GLU A 59 -12.92 -3.78 -8.78
CA GLU A 59 -12.95 -5.25 -8.82
C GLU A 59 -14.10 -5.84 -7.99
N PHE A 60 -14.36 -5.29 -6.80
CA PHE A 60 -15.49 -5.73 -5.96
C PHE A 60 -16.84 -5.40 -6.60
N GLU A 61 -16.96 -4.21 -7.20
CA GLU A 61 -18.16 -3.78 -7.92
C GLU A 61 -18.43 -4.69 -9.12
N ASN A 62 -17.39 -4.97 -9.92
CA ASN A 62 -17.46 -5.87 -11.08
C ASN A 62 -17.79 -7.32 -10.68
N ALA A 63 -17.40 -7.74 -9.48
CA ALA A 63 -17.76 -9.04 -8.91
C ALA A 63 -19.21 -9.10 -8.38
N GLY A 64 -19.96 -7.99 -8.42
CA GLY A 64 -21.35 -7.91 -7.97
C GLY A 64 -21.51 -7.80 -6.45
N LEU A 65 -20.46 -7.39 -5.72
CA LEU A 65 -20.55 -7.13 -4.30
C LEU A 65 -21.24 -5.78 -4.02
N ALA A 66 -21.91 -5.68 -2.88
CA ALA A 66 -22.54 -4.47 -2.36
C ALA A 66 -21.86 -3.98 -1.07
N ASP A 67 -22.25 -2.79 -0.59
CA ASP A 67 -21.72 -2.15 0.62
C ASP A 67 -20.19 -2.06 0.66
N ILE A 68 -19.59 -1.66 -0.47
CA ILE A 68 -18.14 -1.72 -0.66
C ILE A 68 -17.46 -0.58 0.08
N ALA A 69 -16.45 -0.93 0.88
CA ALA A 69 -15.54 -0.01 1.53
C ALA A 69 -14.09 -0.43 1.27
N VAL A 70 -13.21 0.53 1.02
CA VAL A 70 -11.77 0.31 0.92
C VAL A 70 -11.11 1.25 1.91
N VAL A 71 -10.20 0.72 2.72
CA VAL A 71 -9.44 1.50 3.71
C VAL A 71 -7.95 1.30 3.50
N GLY A 72 -7.17 2.32 3.83
CA GLY A 72 -5.72 2.27 3.88
C GLY A 72 -5.23 1.53 5.13
N VAL A 73 -4.16 0.77 5.00
CA VAL A 73 -3.55 -0.02 6.07
C VAL A 73 -2.09 0.43 6.26
N GLU A 74 -1.63 0.40 7.52
CA GLU A 74 -0.34 0.89 8.05
C GLU A 74 -0.10 2.40 7.92
N GLY A 75 -0.69 3.05 6.91
CA GLY A 75 -0.68 4.50 6.75
C GLY A 75 0.64 5.06 6.22
N PRO A 76 0.71 6.39 6.01
CA PRO A 76 1.85 7.02 5.33
C PRO A 76 3.17 6.98 6.10
N ALA A 77 3.13 6.74 7.41
CA ALA A 77 4.32 6.65 8.25
C ALA A 77 4.92 5.23 8.30
N ALA A 78 4.29 4.24 7.65
CA ALA A 78 4.70 2.85 7.69
C ALA A 78 6.17 2.65 7.25
N PRO A 79 6.64 3.20 6.11
CA PRO A 79 8.05 3.05 5.72
C PRO A 79 9.03 3.54 6.80
N THR A 80 8.73 4.68 7.42
CA THR A 80 9.58 5.24 8.48
C THR A 80 9.63 4.33 9.69
N LEU A 81 8.50 3.68 10.03
CA LEU A 81 8.44 2.73 11.14
C LEU A 81 9.13 1.40 10.81
N ASP A 82 8.97 0.87 9.59
CA ASP A 82 9.56 -0.40 9.15
C ASP A 82 11.09 -0.33 9.11
N ASN A 83 11.63 0.86 8.83
CA ASN A 83 13.07 1.12 8.82
C ASN A 83 13.61 1.66 10.16
N ALA A 84 12.77 1.73 11.20
CA ALA A 84 13.19 2.19 12.51
C ALA A 84 14.06 1.15 13.21
N THR A 85 15.05 1.62 13.98
CA THR A 85 15.73 0.74 14.93
C THR A 85 14.77 0.33 16.05
N LEU A 86 15.03 -0.81 16.70
CA LEU A 86 14.21 -1.27 17.84
C LEU A 86 14.08 -0.22 18.97
N ALA A 87 15.12 0.60 19.16
CA ALA A 87 15.11 1.68 20.15
C ALA A 87 14.15 2.83 19.79
N GLU A 88 13.84 3.03 18.51
CA GLU A 88 12.98 4.10 18.01
C GLU A 88 11.50 3.71 17.92
N VAL A 89 11.19 2.41 17.83
CA VAL A 89 9.83 1.89 17.68
C VAL A 89 8.88 2.44 18.75
N SER A 90 9.31 2.47 20.01
CA SER A 90 8.45 2.96 21.11
C SER A 90 8.05 4.44 20.94
N ARG A 91 8.90 5.23 20.26
CA ARG A 91 8.65 6.65 19.95
C ARG A 91 7.81 6.82 18.68
N LEU A 92 8.04 5.98 17.67
CA LEU A 92 7.46 6.13 16.32
C LEU A 92 6.11 5.43 16.14
N LEU A 93 5.90 4.30 16.81
CA LEU A 93 4.68 3.50 16.64
C LEU A 93 3.40 4.27 17.02
N PRO A 94 3.30 4.94 18.19
CA PRO A 94 2.07 5.67 18.54
C PRO A 94 1.65 6.75 17.53
N PRO A 95 2.53 7.69 17.10
CA PRO A 95 2.15 8.68 16.09
C PRO A 95 1.90 8.06 14.71
N ALA A 96 2.60 6.97 14.33
CA ALA A 96 2.33 6.27 13.07
C ALA A 96 0.91 5.68 13.06
N ILE A 97 0.50 5.02 14.15
CA ILE A 97 -0.88 4.50 14.31
C ILE A 97 -1.88 5.65 14.26
N LEU A 98 -1.64 6.75 14.98
CA LEU A 98 -2.55 7.91 14.97
C LEU A 98 -2.73 8.46 13.55
N LEU A 99 -1.62 8.62 12.81
CA LEU A 99 -1.67 9.09 11.43
C LEU A 99 -2.43 8.14 10.52
N ALA A 100 -2.19 6.83 10.63
CA ALA A 100 -2.90 5.82 9.87
C ALA A 100 -4.41 5.92 10.10
N ARG A 101 -4.86 6.02 11.35
CA ARG A 101 -6.28 6.14 11.71
C ARG A 101 -6.93 7.42 11.17
N LEU A 102 -6.20 8.52 11.12
CA LEU A 102 -6.72 9.78 10.59
C LEU A 102 -6.92 9.75 9.08
N LEU A 103 -6.16 8.91 8.36
CA LEU A 103 -6.09 8.94 6.89
C LEU A 103 -6.62 7.67 6.23
N GLU A 104 -6.96 6.63 6.98
CA GLU A 104 -7.38 5.32 6.44
C GLU A 104 -8.64 5.37 5.57
N THR A 105 -9.47 6.42 5.65
CA THR A 105 -10.66 6.63 4.81
C THR A 105 -10.58 7.88 3.91
N ASP A 106 -9.49 8.65 3.97
CA ASP A 106 -9.34 9.86 3.14
C ASP A 106 -8.94 9.46 1.71
N ALA A 107 -9.87 9.58 0.77
CA ALA A 107 -9.66 9.18 -0.63
C ALA A 107 -8.42 9.83 -1.30
N LEU A 108 -8.01 11.02 -0.88
CA LEU A 108 -6.83 11.69 -1.43
C LEU A 108 -5.53 11.22 -0.79
N LYS A 109 -5.58 10.74 0.46
CA LYS A 109 -4.39 10.38 1.24
C LYS A 109 -4.20 8.88 1.39
N MET A 110 -5.23 8.09 1.17
CA MET A 110 -5.18 6.64 1.26
C MET A 110 -4.13 6.05 0.30
N SER A 111 -3.91 6.68 -0.87
CA SER A 111 -2.86 6.30 -1.81
C SER A 111 -1.45 6.25 -1.22
N ALA A 112 -1.19 6.98 -0.13
CA ALA A 112 0.09 6.94 0.57
C ALA A 112 0.22 5.80 1.59
N CYS A 113 -0.82 4.98 1.76
CA CYS A 113 -0.75 3.75 2.55
C CYS A 113 -0.06 2.66 1.74
N LEU A 114 0.70 1.78 2.40
CA LEU A 114 1.40 0.67 1.74
C LEU A 114 0.43 -0.43 1.29
N HIS A 115 -0.65 -0.61 2.05
CA HIS A 115 -1.65 -1.64 1.79
C HIS A 115 -3.07 -1.08 1.83
N PHE A 116 -3.99 -1.81 1.21
CA PHE A 116 -5.43 -1.57 1.24
C PHE A 116 -6.16 -2.80 1.76
N LEU A 117 -7.31 -2.57 2.39
CA LEU A 117 -8.25 -3.61 2.76
C LEU A 117 -9.64 -3.26 2.23
N ALA A 118 -10.15 -4.09 1.32
CA ALA A 118 -11.47 -3.97 0.74
C ALA A 118 -12.46 -4.91 1.43
N PHE A 119 -13.66 -4.41 1.69
CA PHE A 119 -14.80 -5.13 2.24
C PHE A 119 -15.97 -5.02 1.28
N GLY A 120 -16.74 -6.08 1.13
CA GLY A 120 -17.99 -6.09 0.38
C GLY A 120 -18.86 -7.28 0.78
N ARG A 121 -20.16 -7.21 0.51
CA ARG A 121 -21.12 -8.26 0.82
C ARG A 121 -21.73 -8.83 -0.45
N VAL A 122 -22.06 -10.13 -0.40
CA VAL A 122 -22.94 -10.70 -1.41
C VAL A 122 -24.34 -10.16 -1.11
N PRO A 123 -25.05 -9.59 -2.10
CA PRO A 123 -26.42 -9.07 -1.92
C PRO A 123 -27.39 -10.10 -1.33
#